data_AF-A0A972TXW3-F1
#
_entry.id   AF-A0A972TXW3-F1
#
_cell.length_a   1.000
_cell.length_b   1.000
_cell.length_c   1.000
_cell.angle_alpha   90.00
_cell.angle_beta   90.00
_cell.angle_gamma   90.00
#
_symmetry.space_group_name_H-M   'P 1'
#
loop_
_entity.id
_entity.type
_entity.pdbx_description
1 polymer ?
#
loop_
_entity_poly.entity_id
_entity_poly.type
_entity_poly.pdbx_seq_one_letter_code
_entity_poly.pdbx_strand_id
1 'polypeptide(L)' 'MAIRYDDEESYRFHEEDRDGSCFFCRENSKDLLVVRQIESMKMIHLCGGCMMKNLADYLLDNTRPWLGDKK' A
#
# COMPACT_ATOMS: atom_id res chain seq x y z
N MET A 1 -9.83 24.42 10.75
CA MET A 1 -8.69 24.07 9.89
C MET A 1 -9.13 22.93 8.97
N ALA A 2 -9.01 23.08 7.66
CA ALA A 2 -9.16 21.95 6.75
C ALA A 2 -7.92 21.06 6.90
N ILE A 3 -8.11 19.76 7.15
CA ILE A 3 -7.01 18.80 7.16
C ILE A 3 -6.45 18.76 5.74
N ARG A 4 -5.19 19.16 5.57
CA ARG A 4 -4.44 18.98 4.33
C ARG A 4 -3.71 17.65 4.45
N TYR A 5 -4.05 16.73 3.57
CA TYR A 5 -3.28 15.50 3.39
C TYR A 5 -2.18 15.83 2.37
N ASP A 6 -0.92 15.45 2.61
CA ASP A 6 0.16 15.54 1.62
C ASP A 6 -0.03 14.43 0.58
N ASP A 7 -1.06 14.61 -0.23
CA ASP A 7 -1.87 13.56 -0.80
C ASP A 7 -1.20 12.76 -1.90
N GLU A 8 -0.41 13.35 -2.78
CA GLU A 8 0.27 12.58 -3.82
C GLU A 8 1.57 11.95 -3.31
N GLU A 9 2.35 12.69 -2.52
CA GLU A 9 3.65 12.23 -2.00
C GLU A 9 3.50 11.05 -1.04
N SER A 10 2.48 11.08 -0.19
CA SER A 10 2.25 10.05 0.82
C SER A 10 1.88 8.69 0.22
N TYR A 11 1.46 8.63 -1.05
CA TYR A 11 0.99 7.41 -1.71
C TYR A 11 1.89 6.97 -2.87
N ARG A 12 3.13 7.48 -2.89
CA ARG A 12 4.15 7.01 -3.82
C ARG A 12 4.45 5.53 -3.57
N PHE A 13 4.48 4.78 -4.66
CA PHE A 13 4.92 3.39 -4.64
C PHE A 13 6.44 3.30 -4.54
N HIS A 14 6.93 2.20 -3.97
CA HIS A 14 8.34 1.90 -3.95
C HIS A 14 8.89 1.77 -5.38
N GLU A 15 10.12 2.20 -5.63
CA GLU A 15 10.72 2.22 -6.97
C GLU A 15 10.83 0.83 -7.60
N GLU A 16 11.00 -0.18 -6.76
CA GLU A 16 11.08 -1.58 -7.17
C GLU A 16 9.71 -2.28 -7.23
N ASP A 17 8.65 -1.61 -6.79
CA ASP A 17 7.31 -2.16 -6.85
C ASP A 17 6.82 -2.20 -8.30
N ARG A 18 6.05 -3.24 -8.63
CA ARG A 18 5.51 -3.44 -9.97
C ARG A 18 4.07 -3.85 -9.86
N ASP A 19 3.22 -3.06 -10.51
CA ASP A 19 1.80 -3.37 -10.65
C ASP A 19 1.61 -4.80 -11.19
N GLY A 20 0.64 -5.51 -10.61
CA GLY A 20 0.32 -6.89 -10.96
C GLY A 20 1.24 -7.98 -10.38
N SER A 21 2.29 -7.64 -9.61
CA SER A 21 3.15 -8.61 -8.94
C SER A 21 3.37 -8.32 -7.46
N CYS A 22 3.59 -9.36 -6.66
CA CYS A 22 3.94 -9.19 -5.25
C CYS A 22 5.36 -8.61 -5.11
N PHE A 23 5.52 -7.57 -4.29
CA PHE A 23 6.78 -6.92 -4.00
C PHE A 23 7.87 -7.89 -3.49
N PHE A 24 7.49 -8.84 -2.63
CA PHE A 24 8.44 -9.79 -2.03
C PHE A 24 8.70 -11.02 -2.91
N CYS A 25 7.67 -11.76 -3.33
CA CYS A 25 7.88 -13.01 -4.08
C CYS A 25 7.87 -12.84 -5.60
N ARG A 26 7.53 -11.66 -6.12
CA ARG A 26 7.43 -11.35 -7.56
C ARG A 26 6.41 -12.20 -8.33
N GLU A 27 5.60 -12.99 -7.64
CA GLU A 27 4.52 -13.76 -8.27
C GLU A 27 3.37 -12.84 -8.69
N ASN A 28 2.82 -13.10 -9.87
CA ASN A 28 1.63 -12.44 -10.34
C ASN A 28 0.41 -13.03 -9.62
N SER A 29 -0.34 -12.18 -8.93
CA SER A 29 -1.57 -12.55 -8.24
C SER A 29 -2.69 -11.67 -8.74
N LYS A 30 -3.87 -12.26 -8.96
CA LYS A 30 -5.08 -11.48 -9.25
C LYS A 30 -5.53 -10.65 -8.04
N ASP A 31 -5.20 -11.13 -6.84
CA ASP A 31 -5.54 -10.49 -5.59
C ASP A 31 -4.25 -9.98 -4.93
N LEU A 32 -3.94 -8.71 -5.18
CA LEU A 32 -2.85 -7.99 -4.54
C LEU A 32 -3.43 -6.94 -3.60
N LEU A 33 -2.81 -6.81 -2.44
CA LEU A 33 -3.16 -5.83 -1.43
C LEU A 33 -2.14 -4.70 -1.48
N VAL A 34 -2.63 -3.47 -1.50
CA VAL A 34 -1.79 -2.28 -1.41
C VAL A 34 -1.58 -1.95 0.06
N VAL A 35 -0.33 -1.97 0.52
CA VAL A 35 0.05 -1.70 1.90
C VAL A 35 1.21 -0.71 1.96
N ARG A 36 1.46 -0.12 3.13
CA ARG A 36 2.63 0.74 3.35
C ARG A 36 3.78 -0.08 3.93
N GLN A 37 4.90 -0.20 3.22
CA GLN A 37 6.11 -0.81 3.77
C GLN A 37 6.71 0.12 4.84
N ILE A 38 7.05 -0.41 6.01
CA ILE A 38 7.55 0.40 7.13
C ILE A 38 8.94 0.98 6.84
N GLU A 39 9.83 0.21 6.24
CA GLU A 39 11.22 0.61 6.01
C GLU A 39 11.34 1.86 5.12
N SER A 40 10.63 1.87 4.00
CA SER A 40 10.66 2.98 3.03
C SER A 40 9.54 4.00 3.25
N MET A 41 8.54 3.65 4.06
CA MET A 41 7.28 4.36 4.19
C MET A 41 6.55 4.55 2.85
N LYS A 42 6.80 3.72 1.84
CA LYS A 42 6.14 3.77 0.52
C LYS A 42 5.10 2.67 0.35
N MET A 43 4.24 2.84 -0.66
CA MET A 43 3.23 1.85 -1.00
C MET A 43 3.86 0.68 -1.78
N ILE A 44 3.39 -0.55 -1.51
CA ILE A 44 3.81 -1.77 -2.21
C ILE A 44 2.60 -2.70 -2.45
N HIS A 45 2.69 -3.57 -3.44
CA HIS A 45 1.72 -4.65 -3.69
C HIS A 45 2.15 -5.94 -3.00
N LEU A 46 1.28 -6.57 -2.21
CA LEU A 46 1.55 -7.86 -1.57
C LEU A 46 0.48 -8.90 -1.90
N CYS A 47 0.90 -10.12 -2.20
CA CYS A 47 0.00 -11.28 -2.19
C CYS A 47 -0.32 -11.70 -0.75
N GLY A 48 -1.46 -12.36 -0.54
CA GLY A 48 -1.88 -12.81 0.80
C GLY A 48 -0.87 -13.72 1.51
N GLY A 49 -0.13 -14.54 0.76
CA GLY A 49 0.92 -15.40 1.33
C GLY A 49 2.12 -14.61 1.89
N CYS A 50 2.55 -13.57 1.18
CA CYS A 50 3.64 -12.71 1.63
C CYS A 50 3.19 -11.75 2.73
N MET A 51 1.94 -11.31 2.70
CA MET A 51 1.31 -10.56 3.79
C MET A 51 1.44 -11.36 5.09
N MET A 52 0.82 -12.54 5.17
CA MET A 52 0.79 -13.33 6.42
C MET A 52 2.18 -13.68 6.98
N LYS A 53 3.20 -13.82 6.12
CA LYS A 53 4.58 -14.14 6.55
C LYS A 53 5.35 -12.94 7.10
N ASN A 54 5.03 -11.73 6.66
CA ASN A 54 5.82 -10.52 6.91
C ASN A 54 4.99 -9.41 7.60
N LEU A 55 4.03 -9.80 8.44
CA LEU A 55 3.05 -8.89 9.08
C LEU A 55 3.66 -7.69 9.80
N ALA A 56 4.91 -7.81 10.26
CA ALA A 56 5.61 -6.74 10.97
C ALA A 56 6.25 -5.70 10.03
N ASP A 57 6.34 -5.96 8.73
CA ASP A 57 7.11 -5.13 7.79
C ASP A 57 6.26 -4.11 7.03
N TYR A 58 4.94 -4.11 7.26
CA TYR A 58 4.01 -3.21 6.61
C TYR A 58 2.82 -2.83 7.48
N LEU A 59 2.14 -1.76 7.07
CA LEU A 59 0.95 -1.23 7.70
C LEU A 59 -0.21 -1.23 6.70
N LEU A 60 -1.41 -1.56 7.21
CA LEU A 60 -2.65 -1.27 6.49
C LEU A 60 -2.96 0.23 6.66
N ASP A 61 -2.55 1.01 5.66
CA ASP A 61 -2.77 2.45 5.68
C ASP A 61 -4.17 2.81 5.19
N ASN A 62 -5.13 2.74 6.11
CA ASN A 62 -6.52 3.19 5.91
C ASN A 62 -6.77 4.56 6.57
N THR A 63 -5.73 5.40 6.69
CA THR A 63 -5.83 6.66 7.46
C THR A 63 -6.60 7.76 6.73
N ARG A 64 -6.91 7.60 5.43
CA ARG A 64 -7.76 8.54 4.70
C ARG A 64 -9.24 8.36 5.08
N PRO A 65 -9.92 9.44 5.49
CA PRO A 65 -11.36 9.38 5.65
C PRO A 65 -12.02 9.14 4.29
N TRP A 66 -12.96 8.19 4.27
CA TRP A 66 -13.84 7.99 3.13
C TRP A 66 -14.71 9.24 2.96
N LEU A 67 -14.50 9.98 1.87
CA LEU A 67 -15.26 11.21 1.60
C LEU A 67 -16.62 10.93 0.92
N GLY A 68 -16.90 9.66 0.60
CA GLY A 68 -18.13 9.21 -0.06
C GLY A 68 -18.38 9.83 -1.43
N ASP A 69 -19.51 9.44 -2.03
CA ASP A 69 -20.07 10.19 -3.14
C ASP A 69 -20.54 11.54 -2.58
N LYS A 70 -19.86 12.62 -2.96
CA LYS A 70 -20.36 13.97 -2.70
C LYS A 70 -21.69 14.11 -3.45
N LYS A 71 -22.80 14.07 -2.71
CA LYS A 71 -24.12 14.44 -3.24
C LYS A 71 -24.13 15.86 -3.77
#